data_AF-A0A937UT64-F1
#
_entry.id   AF-A0A937UT64-F1
#
_cell.length_a   1.000
_cell.length_b   1.000
_cell.length_c   1.000
_cell.angle_alpha   90.00
_cell.angle_beta   90.00
_cell.angle_gamma   90.00
#
_symmetry.space_group_name_H-M   'P 1'
#
loop_
_entity.id
_entity.type
_entity.pdbx_description
1 polymer ?
#
loop_
_entity_poly.entity_id
_entity_poly.type
_entity_poly.pdbx_seq_one_letter_code
_entity_poly.pdbx_strand_id
1 'polypeptide(L)'
;MSAGLIDLPPFVITAEIRGRLKHALKRFSAPSGDGAEGSAVRLGLDPPDFPPSQIVHYMLATVMGYPHLGQAQRTAWIIDMRFENRPLAIASENFEIRAYLTFAEGDSADLGLLSDTLLNDLQKGVRVLEKTSRGCILAAVGDSP
;
A
#
# COMPACT_ATOMS: atom_id res chain seq x y z
N MET A 1 -1.83 29.03 2.55
CA MET A 1 -0.56 28.42 2.10
C MET A 1 -0.87 27.02 1.63
N SER A 2 -1.00 26.83 0.32
CA SER A 2 -1.38 25.55 -0.28
C SER A 2 -0.13 24.68 -0.37
N ALA A 3 -0.13 23.56 0.35
CA ALA A 3 0.87 22.52 0.17
C ALA A 3 0.84 22.07 -1.29
N GLY A 4 1.99 22.11 -1.96
CA GLY A 4 2.12 21.72 -3.36
C GLY A 4 1.63 20.29 -3.53
N LEU A 5 0.44 20.14 -4.10
CA LEU A 5 0.08 18.92 -4.81
C LEU A 5 1.12 18.79 -5.92
N ILE A 6 1.93 17.75 -5.82
CA ILE A 6 2.66 17.27 -6.98
C ILE A 6 1.56 16.89 -7.97
N ASP A 7 1.37 17.74 -8.97
CA ASP A 7 0.47 17.50 -10.09
C ASP A 7 1.15 16.44 -10.96
N LEU A 8 1.09 15.19 -10.48
CA LEU A 8 1.48 14.05 -11.28
C LEU A 8 0.58 14.10 -12.52
N PRO A 9 1.13 13.97 -13.74
CA PRO A 9 0.29 13.85 -14.92
C PRO A 9 -0.75 12.76 -14.62
N PRO A 10 -2.00 12.87 -15.10
CA PRO A 10 -2.99 11.85 -14.88
C PRO A 10 -2.43 10.56 -15.48
N PHE A 11 -1.75 9.76 -14.66
CA PHE A 11 -1.40 8.40 -14.99
C PHE A 11 -2.76 7.80 -15.28
N VAL A 12 -3.02 7.52 -16.56
CA VAL A 12 -4.26 6.85 -16.93
C VAL A 12 -4.20 5.53 -16.19
N ILE A 13 -4.93 5.42 -15.09
CA ILE A 13 -5.06 4.18 -14.33
C ILE A 13 -5.87 3.27 -15.24
N THR A 14 -5.20 2.58 -16.15
CA THR A 14 -5.84 1.66 -17.06
C THR A 14 -6.38 0.47 -16.27
N ALA A 15 -7.43 -0.16 -16.80
CA ALA A 15 -7.93 -1.41 -16.25
C ALA A 15 -6.82 -2.48 -16.15
N GLU A 16 -5.84 -2.41 -17.06
CA GLU A 16 -4.67 -3.29 -17.08
C GLU A 16 -3.75 -3.08 -15.86
N ILE A 17 -3.39 -1.84 -15.51
CA ILE A 17 -2.56 -1.54 -14.33
C ILE A 17 -3.26 -2.05 -13.07
N ARG A 18 -4.56 -1.75 -12.94
CA ARG A 18 -5.38 -2.22 -11.82
C ARG A 18 -5.42 -3.76 -11.77
N GLY A 19 -5.53 -4.43 -12.90
CA GLY A 19 -5.47 -5.90 -12.98
C GLY A 19 -4.14 -6.49 -12.53
N ARG A 20 -3.01 -5.90 -12.98
CA ARG A 20 -1.66 -6.31 -12.58
C ARG A 20 -1.43 -6.06 -11.08
N LEU A 21 -1.90 -4.94 -10.55
CA LEU A 21 -1.83 -4.64 -9.11
C LEU A 21 -2.69 -5.59 -8.29
N LYS A 22 -3.92 -5.91 -8.72
CA LYS A 22 -4.75 -6.93 -8.07
C LYS A 22 -4.05 -8.29 -8.03
N HIS A 23 -3.31 -8.65 -9.06
CA HIS A 23 -2.52 -9.89 -9.08
C HIS A 23 -1.32 -9.82 -8.11
N ALA A 24 -0.57 -8.71 -8.10
CA ALA A 24 0.57 -8.51 -7.22
C ALA A 24 0.17 -8.43 -5.74
N LEU A 25 -0.98 -7.83 -5.45
CA LEU A 25 -1.54 -7.61 -4.13
C LEU A 25 -2.69 -8.58 -3.81
N LYS A 26 -2.68 -9.80 -4.37
CA LYS A 26 -3.79 -10.75 -4.27
C LYS A 26 -4.19 -11.15 -2.84
N ARG A 27 -3.28 -10.96 -1.87
CA ARG A 27 -3.52 -11.21 -0.44
C ARG A 27 -4.21 -10.05 0.27
N PHE A 28 -4.20 -8.87 -0.36
CA PHE A 28 -4.85 -7.68 0.15
C PHE A 28 -6.32 -7.66 -0.30
N SER A 29 -7.20 -7.27 0.62
CA SER A 29 -8.62 -7.07 0.31
C SER A 29 -9.18 -5.89 1.09
N ALA A 30 -10.34 -5.40 0.65
CA ALA A 30 -11.04 -4.29 1.31
C ALA A 30 -11.36 -4.63 2.78
N PRO A 31 -11.47 -3.63 3.67
CA PRO A 31 -11.93 -3.87 5.03
C PRO A 31 -13.35 -4.45 5.03
N SER A 32 -13.65 -5.32 5.99
CA SER A 32 -14.96 -5.97 6.10
C SER A 32 -16.05 -5.11 6.75
N GLY A 33 -15.72 -3.91 7.25
CA GLY A 33 -16.65 -3.04 7.99
C GLY A 33 -16.85 -3.44 9.46
N ASP A 34 -16.57 -4.69 9.79
CA ASP A 34 -16.49 -5.16 11.17
C ASP A 34 -15.20 -4.62 11.81
N GLY A 35 -15.34 -3.71 12.77
CA GLY A 35 -14.22 -3.23 13.57
C GLY A 35 -13.52 -4.43 14.20
N ALA A 36 -12.25 -4.62 13.90
CA ALA A 36 -11.51 -5.76 14.38
C ALA A 36 -11.25 -5.64 15.89
N GLU A 37 -12.01 -6.36 16.70
CA GLU A 37 -11.69 -6.57 18.11
C GLU A 37 -10.46 -7.49 18.19
N GLY A 38 -9.36 -6.97 18.76
CA GLY A 38 -8.14 -7.74 18.98
C GLY A 38 -6.93 -6.87 19.26
N SER A 39 -5.83 -7.53 19.65
CA SER A 39 -4.55 -6.86 19.90
C SER A 39 -3.85 -6.60 18.57
N ALA A 40 -3.58 -5.32 18.27
CA ALA A 40 -2.79 -4.93 17.11
C ALA A 40 -1.30 -5.08 17.42
N VAL A 41 -0.59 -5.86 16.61
CA VAL A 41 0.86 -6.03 16.68
C VAL A 41 1.52 -5.23 15.57
N ARG A 42 2.53 -4.43 15.93
CA ARG A 42 3.39 -3.76 14.96
C ARG A 42 4.33 -4.81 14.34
N LEU A 43 4.28 -4.94 13.02
CA LEU A 43 5.24 -5.75 12.29
C LEU A 43 6.59 -5.01 12.21
N GLY A 44 7.67 -5.70 12.54
CA GLY A 44 9.04 -5.20 12.43
C GLY A 44 9.48 -5.28 10.98
N LEU A 45 9.23 -4.21 10.22
CA LEU A 45 9.61 -4.12 8.82
C LEU A 45 10.87 -3.27 8.70
N ASP A 46 11.92 -3.80 8.08
CA ASP A 46 13.17 -3.07 7.92
C ASP A 46 12.94 -1.82 7.04
N PRO A 47 13.21 -0.59 7.56
CA PRO A 47 12.98 0.65 6.82
C PRO A 47 13.65 0.76 5.44
N PRO A 48 14.90 0.29 5.22
CA PRO A 48 15.57 0.46 3.92
C PRO A 48 14.93 -0.39 2.80
N ASP A 49 14.23 -1.46 3.14
CA ASP A 49 13.57 -2.33 2.16
C ASP A 49 12.14 -1.87 1.83
N PHE A 50 11.60 -0.94 2.62
CA PHE A 50 10.24 -0.48 2.43
C PHE A 50 10.12 0.48 1.24
N PRO A 51 9.13 0.28 0.35
CA PRO A 51 8.92 1.23 -0.74
C PRO A 51 8.53 2.62 -0.18
N PRO A 52 8.79 3.70 -0.93
CA PRO A 52 8.45 5.06 -0.49
C PRO A 52 6.98 5.21 -0.09
N SER A 53 6.71 5.86 1.04
CA SER A 53 5.38 6.03 1.63
C SER A 53 4.35 6.61 0.67
N GLN A 54 4.73 7.61 -0.13
CA GLN A 54 3.84 8.22 -1.11
C GLN A 54 3.43 7.26 -2.25
N ILE A 55 4.33 6.36 -2.66
CA ILE A 55 4.03 5.38 -3.71
C ILE A 55 3.08 4.31 -3.15
N VAL A 56 3.33 3.85 -1.93
CA VAL A 56 2.45 2.89 -1.26
C VAL A 56 1.06 3.49 -1.03
N HIS A 57 0.99 4.74 -0.57
CA HIS A 57 -0.25 5.48 -0.41
C HIS A 57 -1.02 5.58 -1.74
N TYR A 58 -0.38 6.06 -2.80
CA TYR A 58 -0.98 6.18 -4.13
C TYR A 58 -1.51 4.83 -4.64
N MET A 59 -0.70 3.78 -4.52
CA MET A 59 -1.05 2.42 -4.93
C MET A 59 -2.31 1.91 -4.22
N LEU A 60 -2.33 1.98 -2.89
CA LEU A 60 -3.39 1.38 -2.07
C LEU A 60 -4.67 2.22 -2.11
N ALA A 61 -4.56 3.53 -2.02
CA ALA A 61 -5.72 4.39 -1.93
C ALA A 61 -6.27 4.82 -3.29
N THR A 62 -5.39 5.29 -4.18
CA THR A 62 -5.84 5.86 -5.45
C THR A 62 -6.11 4.75 -6.46
N VAL A 63 -5.19 3.78 -6.60
CA VAL A 63 -5.33 2.75 -7.63
C VAL A 63 -6.20 1.59 -7.18
N MET A 64 -5.99 1.09 -5.97
CA MET A 64 -6.77 -0.03 -5.43
C MET A 64 -8.10 0.42 -4.81
N GLY A 65 -8.24 1.69 -4.43
CA GLY A 65 -9.47 2.24 -3.88
C GLY A 65 -9.71 1.90 -2.41
N TYR A 66 -8.65 1.60 -1.65
CA TYR A 66 -8.80 1.31 -0.23
C TYR A 66 -9.08 2.58 0.58
N PRO A 67 -10.02 2.53 1.53
CA PRO A 67 -10.49 3.70 2.25
C PRO A 67 -9.44 4.23 3.24
N HIS A 68 -9.41 5.55 3.42
CA HIS A 68 -8.57 6.25 4.39
C HIS A 68 -9.29 6.53 5.70
N LEU A 69 -8.59 6.33 6.81
CA LEU A 69 -8.99 6.88 8.10
C LEU A 69 -8.30 8.23 8.36
N GLY A 70 -8.57 9.24 7.51
CA GLY A 70 -8.22 10.65 7.74
C GLY A 70 -6.76 10.97 8.15
N GLN A 71 -6.55 12.21 8.63
CA GLN A 71 -5.31 12.63 9.30
C GLN A 71 -5.46 12.39 10.80
N ALA A 72 -4.85 11.33 11.33
CA ALA A 72 -4.68 11.20 12.77
C ALA A 72 -3.47 12.04 13.21
N GLN A 73 -3.60 12.84 14.26
CA GLN A 73 -2.50 13.68 14.75
C GLN A 73 -1.26 12.79 15.03
N ARG A 74 -0.17 13.02 14.28
CA ARG A 74 1.12 12.25 14.21
C ARG A 74 1.23 11.18 13.11
N THR A 75 0.14 10.79 12.47
CA THR A 75 0.07 9.85 11.34
C THR A 75 -0.32 10.62 10.08
N ALA A 76 0.51 10.62 9.04
CA ALA A 76 0.19 11.38 7.81
C ALA A 76 -1.05 10.81 7.09
N TRP A 77 -1.27 9.49 7.20
CA TRP A 77 -2.44 8.76 6.74
C TRP A 77 -2.45 7.35 7.34
N ILE A 78 -3.64 6.74 7.41
CA ILE A 78 -3.87 5.33 7.74
C ILE A 78 -4.81 4.75 6.69
N ILE A 79 -4.51 3.55 6.20
CA ILE A 79 -5.35 2.79 5.28
C ILE A 79 -5.70 1.45 5.93
N ASP A 80 -6.99 1.23 6.12
CA ASP A 80 -7.51 -0.04 6.63
C ASP A 80 -7.78 -1.00 5.49
N MET A 81 -7.40 -2.25 5.70
CA MET A 81 -7.56 -3.33 4.74
C MET A 81 -7.51 -4.67 5.45
N ARG A 82 -7.46 -5.73 4.65
CA ARG A 82 -7.19 -7.08 5.14
C ARG A 82 -5.99 -7.66 4.40
N PHE A 83 -5.17 -8.44 5.09
CA PHE A 83 -4.08 -9.22 4.51
C PHE A 83 -4.24 -10.67 4.92
N GLU A 84 -4.35 -11.58 3.96
CA GLU A 84 -4.65 -13.01 4.20
C GLU A 84 -5.88 -13.21 5.12
N ASN A 85 -6.94 -12.43 4.88
CA ASN A 85 -8.16 -12.42 5.70
C ASN A 85 -7.95 -12.01 7.17
N ARG A 86 -6.87 -11.28 7.47
CA ARG A 86 -6.63 -10.69 8.79
C ARG A 86 -6.74 -9.17 8.71
N PRO A 87 -7.34 -8.51 9.71
CA PRO A 87 -7.36 -7.05 9.76
C PRO A 87 -5.95 -6.49 9.76
N LEU A 88 -5.70 -5.54 8.86
CA LEU A 88 -4.42 -4.88 8.66
C LEU A 88 -4.66 -3.37 8.53
N ALA A 89 -3.89 -2.57 9.25
CA ALA A 89 -3.76 -1.15 8.97
C ALA A 89 -2.32 -0.84 8.50
N ILE A 90 -2.20 -0.10 7.39
CA ILE A 90 -0.93 0.46 6.93
C ILE A 90 -0.96 1.97 7.21
N ALA A 91 0.08 2.47 7.88
CA ALA A 91 0.18 3.86 8.29
C ALA A 91 1.50 4.48 7.85
N SER A 92 1.49 5.81 7.64
CA SER A 92 2.72 6.61 7.53
C SER A 92 2.97 7.38 8.83
N GLU A 93 4.01 7.03 9.56
CA GLU A 93 4.41 7.60 10.85
C GLU A 93 5.86 8.05 10.80
N ASN A 94 6.15 9.31 11.12
CA ASN A 94 7.52 9.84 11.09
C ASN A 94 8.25 9.57 9.76
N PHE A 95 7.54 9.66 8.63
CA PHE A 95 8.04 9.32 7.28
C PHE A 95 8.36 7.83 7.02
N GLU A 96 8.09 6.95 7.99
CA GLU A 96 8.20 5.50 7.85
C GLU A 96 6.83 4.88 7.57
N ILE A 97 6.82 3.73 6.88
CA ILE A 97 5.60 2.92 6.78
C ILE A 97 5.56 1.92 7.93
N ARG A 98 4.39 1.79 8.54
CA ARG A 98 4.11 0.82 9.60
C ARG A 98 2.93 -0.04 9.23
N ALA A 99 3.01 -1.31 9.60
CA ALA A 99 1.93 -2.27 9.45
C ALA A 99 1.48 -2.75 10.83
N TYR A 100 0.17 -2.67 11.07
CA TYR A 100 -0.49 -3.12 12.28
C TYR A 100 -1.42 -4.27 11.93
N LEU A 101 -1.05 -5.49 12.33
CA LEU A 101 -1.88 -6.68 12.10
C LEU A 101 -2.61 -7.03 13.39
N THR A 102 -3.92 -7.22 13.30
CA THR A 102 -4.73 -7.66 14.44
C THR A 102 -4.82 -9.18 14.44
N PHE A 103 -4.55 -9.78 15.60
CA PHE A 103 -4.62 -11.23 15.81
C PHE A 103 -5.77 -11.60 16.74
N ALA A 104 -6.39 -12.74 16.47
CA ALA A 104 -7.29 -13.39 17.43
C ALA A 104 -6.46 -14.12 18.50
N GLU A 105 -7.08 -14.36 19.66
CA GLU A 105 -6.45 -15.12 20.73
C GLU A 105 -6.13 -16.55 20.26
N GLY A 106 -4.88 -16.99 20.44
CA GLY A 106 -4.40 -18.32 20.02
C GLY A 106 -3.85 -18.40 18.58
N ASP A 107 -3.76 -17.28 17.85
CA ASP A 107 -3.17 -17.26 16.51
C ASP A 107 -1.63 -17.42 16.58
N SER A 108 -1.11 -18.58 16.16
CA SER A 108 0.31 -18.95 16.25
C SER A 108 1.10 -18.60 14.98
N ALA A 109 0.78 -17.49 14.34
CA ALA A 109 1.42 -17.15 13.08
C ALA A 109 2.88 -16.69 13.28
N ASP A 110 3.75 -17.12 12.38
CA ASP A 110 5.12 -16.62 12.31
C ASP A 110 5.11 -15.17 11.82
N LEU A 111 5.29 -14.23 12.75
CA LEU A 111 5.31 -12.80 12.50
C LEU A 111 6.40 -12.39 11.51
N GLY A 112 7.54 -13.09 11.50
CA GLY A 112 8.63 -12.84 10.56
C GLY A 112 8.21 -13.17 9.14
N LEU A 113 7.68 -14.38 8.93
CA LEU A 113 7.20 -14.82 7.62
C LEU A 113 6.06 -13.93 7.08
N LEU A 114 5.15 -13.50 7.95
CA LEU A 114 4.07 -12.57 7.58
C LEU A 114 4.62 -11.20 7.16
N SER A 115 5.59 -10.68 7.91
CA SER A 115 6.25 -9.40 7.61
C SER A 115 6.95 -9.44 6.25
N ASP A 116 7.72 -10.49 5.99
CA ASP A 116 8.41 -10.71 4.72
C ASP A 116 7.44 -10.85 3.55
N THR A 117 6.33 -11.58 3.76
CA THR A 117 5.33 -11.78 2.71
C THR A 117 4.60 -10.47 2.38
N LEU A 118 4.23 -9.70 3.40
CA LEU A 118 3.61 -8.38 3.24
C LEU A 118 4.54 -7.42 2.49
N LEU A 119 5.81 -7.34 2.91
CA LEU A 119 6.81 -6.51 2.27
C LEU A 119 7.02 -6.89 0.79
N ASN A 120 7.18 -8.19 0.52
CA ASN A 120 7.36 -8.70 -0.84
C ASN A 120 6.19 -8.36 -1.77
N ASP A 121 4.94 -8.47 -1.30
CA ASP A 121 3.77 -8.14 -2.12
C ASP A 121 3.65 -6.63 -2.36
N LEU A 122 3.94 -5.79 -1.36
CA LEU A 122 4.01 -4.32 -1.55
C LEU A 122 5.10 -3.93 -2.56
N GLN A 123 6.29 -4.50 -2.46
CA GLN A 123 7.38 -4.27 -3.42
C GLN A 123 7.00 -4.71 -4.84
N LYS A 124 6.32 -5.85 -5.00
CA LYS A 124 5.79 -6.27 -6.31
C LYS A 124 4.80 -5.25 -6.87
N GLY A 125 3.90 -4.73 -6.02
CA GLY A 125 2.96 -3.68 -6.40
C GLY A 125 3.65 -2.41 -6.89
N VAL A 126 4.67 -1.94 -6.16
CA VAL A 126 5.48 -0.79 -6.57
C VAL A 126 6.19 -1.04 -7.91
N ARG A 127 6.77 -2.22 -8.11
CA ARG A 127 7.39 -2.59 -9.40
C ARG A 127 6.40 -2.58 -10.56
N VAL A 128 5.12 -2.88 -10.33
CA VAL A 128 4.08 -2.75 -11.37
C VAL A 128 3.89 -1.29 -11.76
N LEU A 129 3.83 -0.38 -10.79
CA LEU A 129 3.73 1.06 -11.05
C LEU A 129 4.97 1.60 -11.76
N GLU A 130 6.17 1.24 -11.32
CA GLU A 130 7.44 1.69 -11.93
C GLU A 130 7.61 1.21 -13.37
N LYS A 131 7.29 -0.06 -13.65
CA LYS A 131 7.35 -0.59 -15.03
C LYS A 131 6.36 0.13 -15.95
N THR A 132 5.19 0.47 -15.41
CA THR A 132 4.17 1.18 -16.18
C THR A 132 4.59 2.62 -16.43
N SER A 133 5.10 3.34 -15.42
CA SER A 133 5.57 4.72 -15.59
C SER A 133 6.72 4.81 -16.59
N ARG A 134 7.68 3.87 -16.55
CA ARG A 134 8.73 3.76 -17.57
C ARG A 134 8.17 3.50 -18.97
N GLY A 135 7.19 2.61 -19.09
CA GLY A 135 6.52 2.34 -20.37
C GLY A 135 5.81 3.58 -20.93
N CYS A 136 5.13 4.36 -20.08
CA CYS A 136 4.48 5.61 -20.48
C CYS A 136 5.48 6.69 -20.88
N ILE A 137 6.60 6.83 -20.16
CA ILE A 137 7.66 7.79 -20.50
C ILE A 137 8.30 7.43 -21.85
N LEU A 138 8.61 6.14 -22.08
CA LEU A 138 9.20 5.69 -23.34
C LEU A 138 8.23 5.88 -24.53
N ALA A 139 6.94 5.65 -24.35
CA ALA A 139 5.93 5.91 -25.38
C ALA A 139 5.82 7.41 -25.70
N ALA A 140 5.83 8.28 -24.69
CA ALA A 140 5.77 9.73 -24.88
C ALA A 140 7.03 10.31 -25.57
N VAL A 141 8.20 9.72 -25.32
CA VAL A 141 9.46 10.13 -25.95
C VAL A 141 9.59 9.58 -27.38
N GLY A 142 8.99 8.42 -27.68
CA GLY A 142 8.99 7.81 -29.02
C GLY A 142 8.06 8.49 -30.04
N ASP A 143 7.08 9.25 -29.58
CA ASP A 143 6.09 9.96 -30.41
C ASP A 143 6.44 11.45 -30.65
N SER A 144 7.66 11.89 -30.31
CA SER A 144 8.13 13.25 -30.63
C SER A 144 8.74 13.27 -32.05
N PRO A 145 8.18 14.04 -33.00
CA PRO A 145 8.63 14.11 -34.40
C PRO A 145 9.99 14.78 -34.59
#